data_AF-A0AAV3IWJ5-F1
#
_entry.id   AF-A0AAV3IWJ5-F1
#
_cell.length_a   1.000
_cell.length_b   1.000
_cell.length_c   1.000
_cell.angle_alpha   90.00
_cell.angle_beta   90.00
_cell.angle_gamma   90.00
#
_symmetry.space_group_name_H-M   'P 1'
#
loop_
_entity.id
_entity.type
_entity.pdbx_description
1 polymer ?
#
loop_
_entity_poly.entity_id
_entity_poly.type
_entity_poly.pdbx_seq_one_letter_code
_entity_poly.pdbx_strand_id
1 'polypeptide(L)'
;MLTIKQVDRKNKNELGTMMAIWESAVKATHTFLTKNDIEALKPEVKKAFQLIDQLYGYYDPELLGFIGVQQDKVEMLFVANKARGNGIGKKLLQFALDSLNIHYVDVNEQNQQAFGFYRHMGFLVIGRSELDEQGNPFPILHLKKMQIEEVVTDKKNYLNLLLLADPQEDMIDRYLDDGRMFVLYDDALKCAAVVTELNEQECELKNIATVPAVHGQGYGRAMIQFLFHEFLGHYQTMYVGTGDEPGILDFYKKSGFRESHRVKNFFTDNYHEPIIDQDVQLVDMVYLRADVNNE
;
A
#
# COMPACT_ATOMS: atom_id res chain seq x y z
N MET A 1 -9.96 20.84 24.27
CA MET A 1 -10.85 19.67 24.51
C MET A 1 -10.40 18.55 23.60
N LEU A 2 -10.31 17.31 24.09
CA LEU A 2 -10.09 16.14 23.24
C LEU A 2 -11.25 16.02 22.25
N THR A 3 -10.95 16.13 20.95
CA THR A 3 -11.94 16.07 19.86
C THR A 3 -12.37 14.63 19.58
N ILE A 4 -11.56 13.63 19.97
CA ILE A 4 -11.87 12.21 19.78
C ILE A 4 -12.17 11.56 21.14
N LYS A 5 -13.29 10.83 21.23
CA LYS A 5 -13.79 10.21 22.48
C LYS A 5 -14.48 8.90 22.19
N GLN A 6 -14.52 8.00 23.17
CA GLN A 6 -15.30 6.77 23.05
C GLN A 6 -16.80 7.09 22.96
N VAL A 7 -17.50 6.41 22.06
CA VAL A 7 -18.95 6.59 21.86
C VAL A 7 -19.74 5.94 22.99
N ASP A 8 -20.76 6.63 23.52
CA ASP A 8 -21.69 6.02 24.47
C ASP A 8 -22.74 5.19 23.73
N ARG A 9 -22.54 3.87 23.71
CA ARG A 9 -23.44 2.92 23.04
C ARG A 9 -24.84 2.86 23.68
N LYS A 10 -25.05 3.41 24.88
CA LYS A 10 -26.37 3.49 25.52
C LYS A 10 -27.15 4.73 25.05
N ASN A 11 -26.47 5.72 24.49
CA ASN A 11 -27.08 6.94 23.99
C ASN A 11 -27.70 6.72 22.60
N LYS A 12 -29.02 6.51 22.58
CA LYS A 12 -29.77 6.29 21.32
C LYS A 12 -29.67 7.46 20.34
N ASN A 13 -29.55 8.70 20.82
CA ASN A 13 -29.42 9.87 19.95
C ASN A 13 -28.07 9.85 19.24
N GLU A 14 -27.00 9.51 19.95
CA GLU A 14 -25.66 9.42 19.40
C GLU A 14 -25.54 8.31 18.35
N LEU A 15 -26.11 7.13 18.62
CA LEU A 15 -26.20 6.05 17.62
C LEU A 15 -27.05 6.45 16.40
N GLY A 16 -28.11 7.24 16.61
CA GLY A 16 -28.90 7.82 15.53
C GLY A 16 -28.07 8.77 14.66
N THR A 17 -27.26 9.63 15.27
CA THR A 17 -26.34 10.52 14.56
C THR A 17 -25.28 9.73 13.79
N MET A 18 -24.70 8.67 14.38
CA MET A 18 -23.78 7.77 13.68
C MET A 18 -24.41 7.12 12.45
N MET A 19 -25.65 6.65 12.57
CA MET A 19 -26.37 6.07 11.43
C MET A 19 -26.58 7.09 10.32
N ALA A 20 -26.93 8.34 10.66
CA ALA A 20 -27.06 9.42 9.70
C ALA A 20 -25.71 9.77 9.03
N ILE A 21 -24.61 9.75 9.78
CA ILE A 21 -23.25 9.95 9.25
C ILE A 21 -22.91 8.85 8.25
N TRP A 22 -23.07 7.59 8.65
CA TRP A 22 -22.84 6.42 7.80
C TRP A 22 -23.65 6.52 6.50
N GLU A 23 -24.96 6.74 6.59
CA GLU A 23 -25.83 6.83 5.42
C GLU A 23 -25.44 7.99 4.50
N SER A 24 -25.08 9.15 5.06
CA SER A 24 -24.63 10.31 4.29
C SER A 24 -23.31 10.04 3.56
N ALA A 25 -22.38 9.33 4.19
CA ALA A 25 -21.08 9.01 3.62
C ALA A 25 -21.19 7.93 2.54
N VAL A 26 -21.99 6.89 2.79
CA VAL A 26 -22.22 5.80 1.83
C VAL A 26 -22.86 6.32 0.55
N LYS A 27 -23.92 7.13 0.65
CA LYS A 27 -24.56 7.75 -0.53
C LYS A 27 -23.61 8.63 -1.34
N ALA A 28 -22.59 9.22 -0.71
CA ALA A 28 -21.64 10.09 -1.37
C ALA A 28 -20.48 9.34 -2.07
N THR A 29 -20.13 8.12 -1.63
CA THR A 29 -18.94 7.41 -2.13
C THR A 29 -19.17 6.03 -2.69
N HIS A 30 -20.31 5.42 -2.41
CA HIS A 30 -20.67 4.10 -2.89
C HIS A 30 -21.77 4.26 -3.94
N THR A 31 -21.48 5.01 -5.02
CA THR A 31 -22.43 5.26 -6.12
C THR A 31 -22.85 3.98 -6.86
N PHE A 32 -22.14 2.88 -6.61
CA PHE A 32 -22.47 1.54 -7.09
C PHE A 32 -23.56 0.84 -6.28
N LEU A 33 -23.89 1.31 -5.08
CA LEU A 33 -24.98 0.78 -4.26
C LEU A 33 -26.31 1.47 -4.59
N THR A 34 -27.37 0.69 -4.71
CA THR A 34 -28.73 1.20 -4.86
C THR A 34 -29.29 1.64 -3.51
N LYS A 35 -30.40 2.39 -3.55
CA LYS A 35 -31.13 2.76 -2.32
C LYS A 35 -31.58 1.51 -1.53
N ASN A 36 -31.98 0.44 -2.21
CA ASN A 36 -32.41 -0.79 -1.55
C ASN A 36 -31.25 -1.48 -0.84
N ASP A 37 -30.06 -1.49 -1.45
CA ASP A 37 -28.85 -2.06 -0.83
C ASP A 37 -28.49 -1.30 0.46
N ILE A 38 -28.54 0.04 0.42
CA ILE A 38 -28.29 0.87 1.61
C ILE A 38 -29.31 0.58 2.71
N GLU A 39 -30.60 0.47 2.39
CA GLU A 39 -31.61 0.11 3.41
C GLU A 39 -31.40 -1.30 3.97
N ALA A 40 -30.97 -2.26 3.15
CA ALA A 40 -30.69 -3.63 3.57
C ALA A 40 -29.49 -3.72 4.53
N LEU A 41 -28.50 -2.83 4.42
CA LEU A 41 -27.31 -2.81 5.28
C LEU A 41 -27.55 -2.16 6.65
N LYS A 42 -28.58 -1.31 6.80
CA LYS A 42 -28.84 -0.57 8.06
C LYS A 42 -28.96 -1.47 9.31
N PRO A 43 -29.67 -2.62 9.29
CA PRO A 43 -29.75 -3.51 10.44
C PRO A 43 -28.39 -4.08 10.85
N GLU A 44 -27.54 -4.43 9.87
CA GLU A 44 -26.22 -5.00 10.10
C GLU A 44 -25.26 -3.95 10.69
N VAL A 45 -25.25 -2.75 10.13
CA VAL A 45 -24.45 -1.62 10.65
C VAL A 45 -24.85 -1.28 12.08
N LYS A 46 -26.16 -1.26 12.36
CA LYS A 46 -26.66 -1.03 13.72
C LYS A 46 -26.19 -2.10 14.70
N LYS A 47 -26.16 -3.36 14.26
CA LYS A 47 -25.65 -4.49 15.05
C LYS A 47 -24.14 -4.34 15.28
N ALA A 48 -23.39 -3.97 14.26
CA ALA A 48 -21.95 -3.76 14.34
C ALA A 48 -21.57 -2.63 15.32
N PHE A 49 -22.32 -1.51 15.36
CA PHE A 49 -22.10 -0.46 16.37
C PHE A 49 -22.17 -0.97 17.82
N GLN A 50 -22.94 -2.03 18.07
CA GLN A 50 -23.06 -2.62 19.39
C GLN A 50 -21.95 -3.62 19.69
N LEU A 51 -21.53 -4.38 18.69
CA LEU A 51 -20.64 -5.53 18.84
C LEU A 51 -19.15 -5.22 18.68
N ILE A 52 -18.80 -4.20 17.91
CA ILE A 52 -17.39 -3.86 17.63
C ILE A 52 -16.62 -3.61 18.92
N ASP A 53 -15.35 -4.03 19.01
CA ASP A 53 -14.58 -3.91 20.25
C ASP A 53 -14.44 -2.45 20.68
N GLN A 54 -13.98 -1.60 19.76
CA GLN A 54 -13.61 -0.22 20.03
C GLN A 54 -14.33 0.73 19.09
N LEU A 55 -14.99 1.76 19.63
CA LEU A 55 -15.79 2.71 18.85
C LEU A 55 -15.58 4.12 19.37
N TYR A 56 -15.04 4.99 18.52
CA TYR A 56 -14.68 6.37 18.85
C TYR A 56 -15.31 7.36 17.87
N GLY A 57 -15.75 8.50 18.39
CA GLY A 57 -16.31 9.61 17.63
C GLY A 57 -15.40 10.83 17.62
N TYR A 58 -15.44 11.61 16.53
CA TYR A 58 -14.85 12.95 16.44
C TYR A 58 -15.95 14.01 16.64
N TYR A 59 -15.76 14.90 17.63
CA TYR A 59 -16.77 15.83 18.12
C TYR A 59 -16.31 17.29 18.00
N ASP A 60 -17.05 18.11 17.25
CA ASP A 60 -16.76 19.53 17.09
C ASP A 60 -18.02 20.37 16.78
N PRO A 61 -18.76 20.86 17.79
CA PRO A 61 -19.09 20.21 19.08
C PRO A 61 -20.03 19.00 18.91
N GLU A 62 -20.61 18.83 17.72
CA GLU A 62 -21.44 17.68 17.32
C GLU A 62 -20.55 16.53 16.84
N LEU A 63 -21.10 15.31 16.81
CA LEU A 63 -20.44 14.17 16.19
C LEU A 63 -20.36 14.38 14.65
N LEU A 64 -19.15 14.41 14.11
CA LEU A 64 -18.89 14.64 12.67
C LEU A 64 -18.30 13.43 11.95
N GLY A 65 -17.79 12.45 12.69
CA GLY A 65 -17.25 11.22 12.13
C GLY A 65 -16.96 10.22 13.24
N PHE A 66 -16.77 8.96 12.87
CA PHE A 66 -16.46 7.90 13.82
C PHE A 66 -15.54 6.85 13.20
N ILE A 67 -14.82 6.15 14.07
CA ILE A 67 -13.97 5.01 13.73
C ILE A 67 -14.32 3.82 14.63
N GLY A 68 -14.48 2.66 14.01
CA GLY A 68 -14.71 1.39 14.66
C GLY A 68 -13.54 0.45 14.37
N VAL A 69 -12.99 -0.15 15.42
CA VAL A 69 -11.85 -1.06 15.37
C VAL A 69 -12.21 -2.38 16.04
N GLN A 70 -11.91 -3.48 15.36
CA GLN A 70 -11.99 -4.84 15.86
C GLN A 70 -10.58 -5.42 15.88
N GLN A 71 -10.11 -5.85 17.05
CA GLN A 71 -8.71 -6.24 17.25
C GLN A 71 -7.73 -5.14 16.75
N ASP A 72 -6.97 -5.42 15.69
CA ASP A 72 -6.00 -4.53 15.05
C ASP A 72 -6.46 -4.06 13.65
N LYS A 73 -7.74 -4.23 13.31
CA LYS A 73 -8.33 -3.87 12.02
C LYS A 73 -9.36 -2.75 12.16
N VAL A 74 -9.29 -1.77 11.26
CA VAL A 74 -10.36 -0.78 11.09
C VAL A 74 -11.50 -1.42 10.30
N GLU A 75 -12.65 -1.61 10.97
CA GLU A 75 -13.87 -2.13 10.33
C GLU A 75 -14.76 -1.00 9.81
N MET A 76 -14.66 0.18 10.42
CA MET A 76 -15.53 1.31 10.09
C MET A 76 -14.76 2.61 10.20
N LEU A 77 -14.79 3.44 9.17
CA LEU A 77 -14.34 4.82 9.23
C LEU A 77 -15.25 5.69 8.36
N PHE A 78 -16.06 6.52 9.00
CA PHE A 78 -17.02 7.36 8.29
C PHE A 78 -16.96 8.80 8.78
N VAL A 79 -17.05 9.73 7.84
CA VAL A 79 -17.11 11.18 8.09
C VAL A 79 -18.37 11.71 7.42
N ALA A 80 -19.13 12.54 8.15
CA ALA A 80 -20.35 13.14 7.65
C ALA A 80 -20.07 13.86 6.32
N ASN A 81 -20.95 13.71 5.33
CA ASN A 81 -20.70 14.26 4.00
C ASN A 81 -20.40 15.78 4.03
N LYS A 82 -21.12 16.53 4.88
CA LYS A 82 -20.94 17.98 5.10
C LYS A 82 -19.56 18.38 5.67
N ALA A 83 -18.84 17.43 6.28
CA ALA A 83 -17.62 17.67 7.02
C ALA A 83 -16.37 17.05 6.36
N ARG A 84 -16.53 16.45 5.17
CA ARG A 84 -15.42 15.85 4.41
C ARG A 84 -14.44 16.90 3.91
N GLY A 85 -13.21 16.48 3.61
CA GLY A 85 -12.14 17.38 3.16
C GLY A 85 -11.46 18.17 4.28
N ASN A 86 -12.02 18.19 5.50
CA ASN A 86 -11.47 18.94 6.64
C ASN A 86 -10.48 18.14 7.51
N GLY A 87 -9.93 17.04 6.98
CA GLY A 87 -8.95 16.21 7.70
C GLY A 87 -9.49 15.36 8.85
N ILE A 88 -10.81 15.27 9.06
CA ILE A 88 -11.41 14.48 10.16
C ILE A 88 -11.05 12.99 10.05
N GLY A 89 -11.18 12.41 8.85
CA GLY A 89 -10.83 11.00 8.62
C GLY A 89 -9.36 10.71 8.92
N LYS A 90 -8.46 11.63 8.51
CA LYS A 90 -7.02 11.57 8.83
C LYS A 90 -6.79 11.58 10.34
N LYS A 91 -7.44 12.49 11.08
CA LYS A 91 -7.30 12.57 12.55
C LYS A 91 -7.81 11.30 13.25
N LEU A 92 -8.95 10.75 12.82
CA LEU A 92 -9.50 9.50 13.35
C LEU A 92 -8.59 8.31 13.09
N LEU A 93 -8.08 8.16 11.86
CA LEU A 93 -7.19 7.07 11.50
C LEU A 93 -5.84 7.19 12.22
N GLN A 94 -5.28 8.40 12.29
CA GLN A 94 -4.04 8.65 13.03
C GLN A 94 -4.19 8.29 14.51
N PHE A 95 -5.31 8.69 15.14
CA PHE A 95 -5.62 8.25 16.51
C PHE A 95 -5.66 6.72 16.63
N ALA A 96 -6.29 6.01 15.69
CA ALA A 96 -6.35 4.55 15.74
C ALA A 96 -4.97 3.88 15.54
N LEU A 97 -4.12 4.43 14.66
CA LEU A 97 -2.73 3.99 14.51
C LEU A 97 -1.94 4.17 15.80
N ASP A 98 -2.00 5.36 16.39
CA ASP A 98 -1.15 5.72 17.53
C ASP A 98 -1.63 5.14 18.86
N SER A 99 -2.95 5.04 19.05
CA SER A 99 -3.58 4.72 20.35
C SER A 99 -4.24 3.36 20.40
N LEU A 100 -4.61 2.78 19.25
CA LEU A 100 -5.30 1.48 19.19
C LEU A 100 -4.47 0.39 18.50
N ASN A 101 -3.25 0.73 18.05
CA ASN A 101 -2.29 -0.18 17.42
C ASN A 101 -2.93 -0.99 16.27
N ILE A 102 -3.66 -0.29 15.39
CA ILE A 102 -4.22 -0.91 14.19
C ILE A 102 -3.14 -1.08 13.13
N HIS A 103 -3.25 -2.17 12.37
CA HIS A 103 -2.38 -2.47 11.25
C HIS A 103 -3.17 -2.73 9.97
N TYR A 104 -4.45 -3.10 10.05
CA TYR A 104 -5.21 -3.57 8.90
C TYR A 104 -6.42 -2.68 8.58
N VAL A 105 -6.79 -2.65 7.31
CA VAL A 105 -8.07 -2.11 6.85
C VAL A 105 -8.48 -2.82 5.57
N ASP A 106 -9.77 -3.11 5.46
CA ASP A 106 -10.38 -3.59 4.23
C ASP A 106 -11.12 -2.44 3.55
N VAL A 107 -11.02 -2.35 2.24
CA VAL A 107 -11.75 -1.35 1.47
C VAL A 107 -12.30 -1.99 0.20
N ASN A 108 -13.54 -1.65 -0.12
CA ASN A 108 -14.11 -2.02 -1.40
C ASN A 108 -13.31 -1.35 -2.53
N GLU A 109 -12.85 -2.15 -3.51
CA GLU A 109 -12.00 -1.70 -4.62
C GLU A 109 -12.68 -0.61 -5.47
N GLN A 110 -14.01 -0.63 -5.58
CA GLN A 110 -14.76 0.36 -6.34
C GLN A 110 -14.84 1.71 -5.61
N ASN A 111 -14.57 1.76 -4.30
CA ASN A 111 -14.47 2.99 -3.54
C ASN A 111 -13.05 3.59 -3.66
N GLN A 112 -12.73 4.08 -4.86
CA GLN A 112 -11.44 4.66 -5.21
C GLN A 112 -11.03 5.81 -4.28
N GLN A 113 -11.99 6.56 -3.77
CA GLN A 113 -11.73 7.63 -2.82
C GLN A 113 -11.21 7.12 -1.47
N ALA A 114 -11.84 6.08 -0.89
CA ALA A 114 -11.38 5.49 0.34
C ALA A 114 -10.05 4.75 0.14
N PHE A 115 -9.91 4.04 -0.98
CA PHE A 115 -8.65 3.40 -1.35
C PHE A 115 -7.50 4.42 -1.45
N GLY A 116 -7.69 5.49 -2.20
CA GLY A 116 -6.73 6.59 -2.31
C GLY A 116 -6.42 7.25 -0.96
N PHE A 117 -7.42 7.42 -0.10
CA PHE A 117 -7.22 7.91 1.27
C PHE A 117 -6.31 6.98 2.08
N TYR A 118 -6.55 5.67 2.10
CA TYR A 118 -5.70 4.73 2.84
C TYR A 118 -4.28 4.63 2.25
N ARG A 119 -4.17 4.67 0.91
CA ARG A 119 -2.87 4.73 0.22
C ARG A 119 -2.06 5.96 0.63
N HIS A 120 -2.68 7.14 0.64
CA HIS A 120 -2.05 8.37 1.11
C HIS A 120 -1.67 8.32 2.60
N MET A 121 -2.40 7.55 3.40
CA MET A 121 -2.08 7.28 4.81
C MET A 121 -1.00 6.19 4.98
N GLY A 122 -0.39 5.73 3.88
CA GLY A 122 0.73 4.81 3.88
C GLY A 122 0.35 3.35 4.07
N PHE A 123 -0.89 2.96 3.77
CA PHE A 123 -1.30 1.57 3.70
C PHE A 123 -0.96 0.95 2.34
N LEU A 124 -0.56 -0.32 2.35
CA LEU A 124 -0.18 -1.08 1.16
C LEU A 124 -1.15 -2.23 0.95
N VAL A 125 -1.46 -2.54 -0.31
CA VAL A 125 -2.31 -3.68 -0.67
C VAL A 125 -1.53 -4.97 -0.46
N ILE A 126 -2.07 -5.86 0.37
CA ILE A 126 -1.50 -7.19 0.65
C ILE A 126 -2.31 -8.32 0.05
N GLY A 127 -3.55 -8.05 -0.37
CA GLY A 127 -4.42 -9.04 -0.99
C GLY A 127 -5.66 -8.43 -1.63
N ARG A 128 -6.38 -9.26 -2.39
CA ARG A 128 -7.65 -8.92 -3.02
C ARG A 128 -8.57 -10.14 -2.98
N SER A 129 -9.82 -9.92 -2.58
CA SER A 129 -10.91 -10.88 -2.69
C SER A 129 -11.86 -10.45 -3.80
N GLU A 130 -12.26 -11.38 -4.67
CA GLU A 130 -13.20 -11.10 -5.77
C GLU A 130 -14.62 -10.76 -5.27
N LEU A 131 -14.98 -11.32 -4.11
CA LEU A 131 -16.31 -11.20 -3.51
C LEU A 131 -16.21 -10.60 -2.10
N ASP A 132 -17.31 -10.01 -1.63
CA ASP A 132 -17.47 -9.60 -0.23
C ASP A 132 -17.80 -10.79 0.68
N GLU A 133 -17.96 -10.53 1.99
CA GLU A 133 -18.29 -11.57 2.99
C GLU A 133 -19.64 -12.26 2.74
N GLN A 134 -20.52 -11.67 1.92
CA GLN A 134 -21.83 -12.21 1.56
C GLN A 134 -21.82 -12.95 0.20
N GLY A 135 -20.67 -12.97 -0.49
CA GLY A 135 -20.51 -13.59 -1.81
C GLY A 135 -20.94 -12.71 -2.98
N ASN A 136 -21.19 -11.41 -2.75
CA ASN A 136 -21.54 -10.48 -3.82
C ASN A 136 -20.28 -10.06 -4.61
N PRO A 137 -20.41 -9.67 -5.89
CA PRO A 137 -19.30 -9.24 -6.75
C PRO A 137 -18.86 -7.81 -6.43
N PHE A 138 -18.46 -7.59 -5.19
CA PHE A 138 -17.95 -6.34 -4.65
C PHE A 138 -16.53 -6.59 -4.15
N PRO A 139 -15.51 -6.49 -5.02
CA PRO A 139 -14.15 -6.87 -4.66
C PRO A 139 -13.61 -6.06 -3.49
N ILE A 140 -12.87 -6.74 -2.61
CA ILE A 140 -12.30 -6.17 -1.40
C ILE A 140 -10.78 -6.17 -1.52
N LEU A 141 -10.17 -5.01 -1.35
CA LEU A 141 -8.73 -4.89 -1.15
C LEU A 141 -8.43 -5.01 0.34
N HIS A 142 -7.47 -5.88 0.66
CA HIS A 142 -6.92 -6.05 2.00
C HIS A 142 -5.66 -5.20 2.09
N LEU A 143 -5.65 -4.24 3.01
CA LEU A 143 -4.55 -3.31 3.18
C LEU A 143 -3.92 -3.46 4.56
N LYS A 144 -2.59 -3.30 4.60
CA LYS A 144 -1.81 -3.27 5.84
C LYS A 144 -0.95 -2.01 5.91
N LYS A 145 -0.88 -1.39 7.09
CA LYS A 145 0.11 -0.38 7.41
C LYS A 145 1.44 -1.08 7.65
N MET A 146 2.39 -0.86 6.75
CA MET A 146 3.78 -1.27 6.92
C MET A 146 4.63 -0.03 7.18
N GLN A 147 5.82 -0.24 7.74
CA GLN A 147 6.81 0.80 7.96
C GLN A 147 7.81 0.74 6.81
N ILE A 148 7.90 1.82 6.03
CA ILE A 148 8.93 1.98 5.00
C ILE A 148 9.72 3.21 5.35
N GLU A 149 11.05 3.08 5.35
CA GLU A 149 11.98 4.14 5.71
C GLU A 149 13.01 4.33 4.61
N GLU A 150 13.39 5.58 4.37
CA GLU A 150 14.54 5.90 3.53
C GLU A 150 15.83 5.78 4.36
N VAL A 151 16.77 4.98 3.87
CA VAL A 151 18.08 4.79 4.49
C VAL A 151 19.06 5.78 3.87
N VAL A 152 19.37 6.83 4.62
CA VAL A 152 20.23 7.93 4.14
C VAL A 152 21.71 7.69 4.44
N THR A 153 22.02 7.00 5.54
CA THR A 153 23.40 6.68 5.96
C THR A 153 23.56 5.19 6.21
N ASP A 154 24.80 4.71 6.18
CA ASP A 154 25.16 3.32 6.47
C ASP A 154 24.36 2.28 5.66
N LYS A 155 24.08 2.59 4.38
CA LYS A 155 23.30 1.74 3.47
C LYS A 155 23.84 0.31 3.36
N LYS A 156 25.16 0.14 3.49
CA LYS A 156 25.83 -1.19 3.50
C LYS A 156 25.45 -2.07 4.69
N ASN A 157 24.78 -1.56 5.73
CA ASN A 157 24.17 -2.39 6.78
C ASN A 157 23.15 -3.40 6.21
N TYR A 158 22.62 -3.14 5.02
CA TYR A 158 21.66 -3.98 4.32
C TYR A 158 22.28 -4.77 3.15
N LEU A 159 23.61 -4.76 3.01
CA LEU A 159 24.32 -5.38 1.88
C LEU A 159 23.94 -6.85 1.66
N ASN A 160 23.82 -7.64 2.74
CA ASN A 160 23.42 -9.05 2.66
C ASN A 160 22.06 -9.26 1.96
N LEU A 161 21.14 -8.30 2.09
CA LEU A 161 19.85 -8.35 1.42
C LEU A 161 19.97 -7.88 -0.04
N LEU A 162 20.71 -6.80 -0.29
CA LEU A 162 20.96 -6.27 -1.64
C LEU A 162 21.66 -7.30 -2.54
N LEU A 163 22.56 -8.10 -1.97
CA LEU A 163 23.27 -9.19 -2.65
C LEU A 163 22.36 -10.30 -3.18
N LEU A 164 21.11 -10.38 -2.71
CA LEU A 164 20.14 -11.34 -3.24
C LEU A 164 19.63 -10.95 -4.63
N ALA A 165 19.66 -9.66 -4.98
CA ALA A 165 19.21 -9.14 -6.27
C ALA A 165 20.40 -8.83 -7.21
N ASP A 166 21.54 -8.44 -6.64
CA ASP A 166 22.77 -8.14 -7.38
C ASP A 166 23.94 -8.83 -6.68
N PRO A 167 24.44 -9.97 -7.19
CA PRO A 167 25.34 -10.85 -6.42
C PRO A 167 26.77 -10.32 -6.26
N GLN A 168 27.11 -9.17 -6.84
CA GLN A 168 28.46 -8.59 -6.79
C GLN A 168 28.45 -7.23 -6.08
N GLU A 169 29.23 -7.11 -4.99
CA GLU A 169 29.26 -5.88 -4.17
C GLU A 169 29.78 -4.67 -4.96
N ASP A 170 30.78 -4.85 -5.82
CA ASP A 170 31.34 -3.77 -6.65
C ASP A 170 30.36 -3.25 -7.71
N MET A 171 29.35 -4.05 -8.08
CA MET A 171 28.21 -3.60 -8.89
C MET A 171 27.25 -2.74 -8.07
N ILE A 172 26.93 -3.19 -6.85
CA ILE A 172 26.11 -2.42 -5.89
C ILE A 172 26.73 -1.06 -5.60
N ASP A 173 28.05 -1.01 -5.39
CA ASP A 173 28.80 0.21 -5.08
C ASP A 173 28.68 1.29 -6.17
N ARG A 174 28.35 0.93 -7.41
CA ARG A 174 28.16 1.90 -8.52
C ARG A 174 26.90 2.74 -8.39
N TYR A 175 25.92 2.29 -7.60
CA TYR A 175 24.62 2.96 -7.49
C TYR A 175 24.15 3.17 -6.05
N LEU A 176 24.74 2.52 -5.05
CA LEU A 176 24.23 2.57 -3.69
C LEU A 176 24.36 3.96 -3.06
N ASP A 177 25.50 4.62 -3.25
CA ASP A 177 25.77 5.92 -2.63
C ASP A 177 24.87 7.01 -3.21
N ASP A 178 24.80 7.11 -4.54
CA ASP A 178 23.98 8.10 -5.26
C ASP A 178 22.48 7.74 -5.30
N GLY A 179 22.13 6.46 -5.15
CA GLY A 179 20.76 5.98 -5.19
C GLY A 179 20.00 6.21 -3.87
N ARG A 180 18.69 6.46 -3.97
CA ARG A 180 17.80 6.51 -2.80
C ARG A 180 17.43 5.10 -2.39
N MET A 181 17.73 4.73 -1.14
CA MET A 181 17.51 3.39 -0.62
C MET A 181 16.31 3.37 0.34
N PHE A 182 15.43 2.38 0.20
CA PHE A 182 14.28 2.18 1.07
C PHE A 182 14.27 0.78 1.65
N VAL A 183 13.81 0.67 2.89
CA VAL A 183 13.65 -0.60 3.59
C VAL A 183 12.24 -0.73 4.14
N LEU A 184 11.65 -1.91 4.00
CA LEU A 184 10.32 -2.24 4.47
C LEU A 184 10.43 -3.15 5.69
N TYR A 185 9.79 -2.71 6.77
CA TYR A 185 9.59 -3.45 8.00
C TYR A 185 8.12 -3.84 8.17
N ASP A 186 7.94 -5.08 8.60
CA ASP A 186 6.68 -5.62 9.11
C ASP A 186 7.02 -6.54 10.28
N ASP A 187 7.07 -5.95 11.48
CA ASP A 187 7.73 -6.43 12.71
C ASP A 187 9.26 -6.62 12.61
N ALA A 188 9.74 -7.09 11.46
CA ALA A 188 11.16 -7.27 11.12
C ALA A 188 11.42 -6.84 9.69
N LEU A 189 12.69 -6.74 9.30
CA LEU A 189 13.09 -6.41 7.92
C LEU A 189 12.52 -7.44 6.94
N LYS A 190 11.84 -6.96 5.89
CA LYS A 190 11.24 -7.82 4.86
C LYS A 190 11.79 -7.56 3.46
N CYS A 191 12.00 -6.30 3.10
CA CYS A 191 12.39 -5.92 1.74
C CYS A 191 13.31 -4.70 1.76
N ALA A 192 14.22 -4.62 0.81
CA ALA A 192 15.04 -3.44 0.52
C ALA A 192 14.98 -3.14 -0.97
N ALA A 193 15.08 -1.85 -1.32
CA ALA A 193 15.13 -1.40 -2.69
C ALA A 193 16.02 -0.17 -2.84
N VAL A 194 16.62 0.01 -4.02
CA VAL A 194 17.42 1.19 -4.37
C VAL A 194 16.95 1.74 -5.71
N VAL A 195 16.66 3.04 -5.75
CA VAL A 195 16.23 3.76 -6.95
C VAL A 195 17.25 4.85 -7.28
N THR A 196 17.70 4.90 -8.53
CA THR A 196 18.60 5.95 -9.04
C THR A 196 17.88 6.86 -10.02
N GLU A 197 18.26 8.13 -10.04
CA GLU A 197 17.90 9.05 -11.12
C GLU A 197 18.66 8.68 -12.40
N LEU A 198 17.98 8.66 -13.55
CA LEU A 198 18.62 8.55 -14.87
C LEU A 198 18.71 9.93 -15.53
N ASN A 199 17.66 10.73 -15.39
CA ASN A 199 17.56 12.12 -15.83
C ASN A 199 16.33 12.78 -15.17
N GLU A 200 16.08 14.05 -15.48
CA GLU A 200 14.97 14.84 -14.91
C GLU A 200 13.57 14.23 -15.09
N GLN A 201 13.38 13.27 -16.00
CA GLN A 201 12.08 12.63 -16.29
C GLN A 201 12.05 11.14 -15.99
N GLU A 202 13.20 10.50 -15.75
CA GLU A 202 13.32 9.05 -15.67
C GLU A 202 14.17 8.61 -14.48
N CYS A 203 13.72 7.56 -13.80
CA CYS A 203 14.45 6.89 -12.74
C CYS A 203 14.52 5.37 -13.00
N GLU A 204 15.35 4.66 -12.26
CA GLU A 204 15.51 3.21 -12.37
C GLU A 204 15.52 2.55 -10.99
N LEU A 205 14.70 1.52 -10.82
CA LEU A 205 14.80 0.56 -9.73
C LEU A 205 16.01 -0.35 -9.98
N LYS A 206 17.16 0.00 -9.41
CA LYS A 206 18.43 -0.72 -9.60
C LYS A 206 18.52 -2.01 -8.81
N ASN A 207 17.92 -2.03 -7.63
CA ASN A 207 17.94 -3.19 -6.75
C ASN A 207 16.60 -3.32 -6.03
N ILE A 208 16.08 -4.54 -5.94
CA ILE A 208 14.97 -4.88 -5.06
C ILE A 208 15.12 -6.31 -4.59
N ALA A 209 15.13 -6.51 -3.26
CA ALA A 209 15.29 -7.82 -2.66
C ALA A 209 14.35 -7.99 -1.48
N THR A 210 13.61 -9.10 -1.48
CA THR A 210 12.79 -9.54 -0.34
C THR A 210 13.49 -10.69 0.38
N VAL A 211 13.43 -10.73 1.70
CA VAL A 211 13.98 -11.81 2.53
C VAL A 211 13.37 -13.16 2.08
N PRO A 212 14.18 -14.21 1.80
CA PRO A 212 13.70 -15.47 1.23
C PRO A 212 12.58 -16.16 2.01
N ALA A 213 12.67 -16.14 3.35
CA ALA A 213 11.70 -16.79 4.24
C ALA A 213 10.27 -16.23 4.13
N VAL A 214 10.10 -15.05 3.52
CA VAL A 214 8.80 -14.38 3.36
C VAL A 214 8.43 -14.13 1.90
N HIS A 215 9.08 -14.83 0.96
CA HIS A 215 8.70 -14.81 -0.46
C HIS A 215 7.24 -15.27 -0.64
N GLY A 216 6.59 -14.74 -1.69
CA GLY A 216 5.18 -15.04 -1.97
C GLY A 216 4.16 -14.35 -1.07
N GLN A 217 4.58 -13.58 -0.06
CA GLN A 217 3.68 -12.88 0.88
C GLN A 217 3.38 -11.42 0.48
N GLY A 218 3.82 -11.00 -0.70
CA GLY A 218 3.45 -9.69 -1.27
C GLY A 218 4.36 -8.50 -0.91
N TYR A 219 5.40 -8.67 -0.09
CA TYR A 219 6.29 -7.57 0.32
C TYR A 219 7.03 -6.88 -0.83
N GLY A 220 7.55 -7.64 -1.81
CA GLY A 220 8.17 -7.05 -3.00
C GLY A 220 7.19 -6.20 -3.81
N ARG A 221 5.95 -6.67 -3.98
CA ARG A 221 4.88 -5.92 -4.63
C ARG A 221 4.53 -4.66 -3.83
N ALA A 222 4.41 -4.78 -2.50
CA ALA A 222 4.14 -3.65 -1.62
C ALA A 222 5.23 -2.57 -1.71
N MET A 223 6.51 -2.96 -1.78
CA MET A 223 7.63 -2.05 -2.01
C MET A 223 7.53 -1.36 -3.37
N ILE A 224 7.27 -2.09 -4.47
CA ILE A 224 7.08 -1.48 -5.80
C ILE A 224 5.92 -0.47 -5.78
N GLN A 225 4.79 -0.82 -5.17
CA GLN A 225 3.64 0.08 -5.08
C GLN A 225 3.94 1.34 -4.25
N PHE A 226 4.81 1.24 -3.24
CA PHE A 226 5.31 2.40 -2.52
C PHE A 226 6.21 3.26 -3.43
N LEU A 227 7.17 2.64 -4.12
CA LEU A 227 8.09 3.36 -5.00
C LEU A 227 7.38 4.06 -6.16
N PHE A 228 6.34 3.45 -6.73
CA PHE A 228 5.49 4.12 -7.71
C PHE A 228 4.85 5.38 -7.15
N HIS A 229 4.33 5.32 -5.93
CA HIS A 229 3.72 6.49 -5.29
C HIS A 229 4.75 7.59 -4.96
N GLU A 230 5.96 7.19 -4.54
CA GLU A 230 7.03 8.11 -4.14
C GLU A 230 7.72 8.78 -5.34
N PHE A 231 7.91 8.06 -6.44
CA PHE A 231 8.72 8.52 -7.57
C PHE A 231 7.90 8.93 -8.79
N LEU A 232 6.80 8.25 -9.11
CA LEU A 232 5.99 8.61 -10.29
C LEU A 232 5.17 9.86 -9.99
N GLY A 233 5.20 10.82 -10.92
CA GLY A 233 4.67 12.17 -10.75
C GLY A 233 5.78 13.21 -10.56
N HIS A 234 6.89 12.83 -9.92
CA HIS A 234 8.15 13.57 -10.04
C HIS A 234 8.89 13.12 -11.31
N TYR A 235 9.01 11.81 -11.49
CA TYR A 235 9.45 11.18 -12.73
C TYR A 235 8.25 10.75 -13.58
N GLN A 236 8.41 10.79 -14.90
CA GLN A 236 7.41 10.29 -15.84
C GLN A 236 7.52 8.77 -16.02
N THR A 237 8.73 8.23 -15.92
CA THR A 237 9.01 6.80 -16.15
C THR A 237 9.93 6.24 -15.07
N MET A 238 9.62 5.04 -14.60
CA MET A 238 10.49 4.20 -13.79
C MET A 238 10.87 2.95 -14.57
N TYR A 239 12.16 2.70 -14.74
CA TYR A 239 12.70 1.48 -15.35
C TYR A 239 13.08 0.44 -14.30
N VAL A 240 13.13 -0.83 -14.73
CA VAL A 240 13.78 -1.91 -13.99
C VAL A 240 14.46 -2.84 -14.99
N GLY A 241 15.74 -3.13 -14.75
CA GLY A 241 16.51 -4.12 -15.49
C GLY A 241 16.49 -5.47 -14.77
N THR A 242 16.29 -6.56 -15.51
CA THR A 242 16.25 -7.92 -14.95
C THR A 242 16.76 -8.96 -15.94
N GLY A 243 17.10 -10.15 -15.43
CA GLY A 243 17.28 -11.35 -16.25
C GLY A 243 16.01 -11.74 -17.00
N ASP A 244 16.18 -12.45 -18.12
CA ASP A 244 15.08 -12.96 -18.96
C ASP A 244 14.48 -14.26 -18.40
N GLU A 245 14.00 -14.20 -17.15
CA GLU A 245 13.36 -15.34 -16.47
C GLU A 245 11.84 -15.11 -16.39
N PRO A 246 11.00 -16.06 -16.86
CA PRO A 246 9.55 -15.87 -16.92
C PRO A 246 8.88 -15.48 -15.60
N GLY A 247 9.27 -16.09 -14.47
CA GLY A 247 8.71 -15.80 -13.15
C GLY A 247 9.00 -14.38 -12.65
N ILE A 248 10.22 -13.88 -12.85
CA ILE A 248 10.64 -12.51 -12.50
C ILE A 248 9.95 -11.51 -13.41
N LEU A 249 9.89 -11.77 -14.72
CA LEU A 249 9.16 -10.93 -15.67
C LEU A 249 7.67 -10.85 -15.30
N ASP A 250 7.05 -11.98 -14.97
CA ASP A 250 5.66 -12.03 -14.52
C ASP A 250 5.44 -11.27 -13.21
N PHE A 251 6.39 -11.32 -12.27
CA PHE A 251 6.34 -10.53 -11.04
C PHE A 251 6.30 -9.03 -11.33
N TYR A 252 7.21 -8.51 -12.16
CA TYR A 252 7.22 -7.08 -12.51
C TYR A 252 5.98 -6.68 -13.30
N LYS A 253 5.53 -7.52 -14.25
CA LYS A 253 4.30 -7.28 -15.02
C LYS A 253 3.06 -7.19 -14.13
N LYS A 254 2.88 -8.15 -13.22
CA LYS A 254 1.78 -8.13 -12.23
C LYS A 254 1.90 -6.97 -11.24
N SER A 255 3.09 -6.42 -11.07
CA SER A 255 3.34 -5.25 -10.22
C SER A 255 3.13 -3.92 -10.95
N GLY A 256 2.82 -3.93 -12.25
CA GLY A 256 2.45 -2.74 -13.03
C GLY A 256 3.48 -2.29 -14.08
N PHE A 257 4.59 -3.02 -14.23
CA PHE A 257 5.54 -2.76 -15.30
C PHE A 257 5.09 -3.38 -16.63
N ARG A 258 5.61 -2.87 -17.74
CA ARG A 258 5.48 -3.44 -19.08
C ARG A 258 6.84 -3.54 -19.75
N GLU A 259 7.01 -4.49 -20.67
CA GLU A 259 8.27 -4.63 -21.41
C GLU A 259 8.62 -3.34 -22.17
N SER A 260 9.90 -3.00 -22.20
CA SER A 260 10.43 -1.82 -22.89
C SER A 260 11.43 -2.19 -23.97
N HIS A 261 12.63 -2.65 -23.59
CA HIS A 261 13.72 -2.94 -24.51
C HIS A 261 14.69 -3.95 -23.90
N ARG A 262 15.72 -4.35 -24.65
CA ARG A 262 16.74 -5.30 -24.21
C ARG A 262 18.13 -4.73 -24.46
N VAL A 263 19.05 -4.95 -23.52
CA VAL A 263 20.47 -4.62 -23.65
C VAL A 263 21.24 -5.91 -23.85
N LYS A 264 21.89 -6.04 -25.00
CA LYS A 264 22.64 -7.24 -25.35
C LYS A 264 23.91 -7.36 -24.53
N ASN A 265 24.28 -8.59 -24.17
CA ASN A 265 25.53 -8.93 -23.46
C ASN A 265 25.73 -8.19 -22.12
N PHE A 266 24.68 -7.60 -21.55
CA PHE A 266 24.81 -6.78 -20.35
C PHE A 266 25.49 -7.52 -19.21
N PHE A 267 25.08 -8.75 -18.92
CA PHE A 267 25.63 -9.51 -17.80
C PHE A 267 27.08 -9.93 -18.06
N THR A 268 27.41 -10.37 -19.28
CA THR A 268 28.76 -10.80 -19.64
C THR A 268 29.76 -9.65 -19.71
N ASP A 269 29.29 -8.44 -20.02
CA ASP A 269 30.15 -7.27 -20.18
C ASP A 269 30.36 -6.51 -18.86
N ASN A 270 29.45 -6.64 -17.89
CA ASN A 270 29.46 -5.84 -16.66
C ASN A 270 29.85 -6.62 -15.39
N TYR A 271 29.68 -7.95 -15.37
CA TYR A 271 29.94 -8.78 -14.20
C TYR A 271 31.20 -9.62 -14.39
N HIS A 272 32.01 -9.74 -13.34
CA HIS A 272 33.26 -10.53 -13.39
C HIS A 272 33.02 -12.03 -13.29
N GLU A 273 32.09 -12.45 -12.42
CA GLU A 273 31.59 -13.82 -12.36
C GLU A 273 30.32 -14.00 -13.22
N PRO A 274 30.15 -15.14 -13.91
CA PRO A 274 28.92 -15.44 -14.64
C PRO A 274 27.69 -15.43 -13.73
N ILE A 275 26.65 -14.69 -14.14
CA ILE A 275 25.34 -14.74 -13.47
C ILE A 275 24.57 -15.94 -13.99
N ILE A 276 24.29 -16.90 -13.11
CA ILE A 276 23.58 -18.14 -13.44
C ILE A 276 22.23 -18.15 -12.72
N ASP A 277 21.17 -18.38 -13.49
CA ASP A 277 19.82 -18.60 -12.98
C ASP A 277 19.27 -19.92 -13.53
N GLN A 278 18.84 -20.82 -12.65
CA GLN A 278 18.37 -22.18 -13.01
C GLN A 278 19.27 -22.91 -14.03
N ASP A 279 20.58 -22.93 -13.77
CA ASP A 279 21.63 -23.52 -14.63
C ASP A 279 21.82 -22.84 -16.01
N VAL A 280 21.15 -21.71 -16.26
CA VAL A 280 21.30 -20.92 -17.48
C VAL A 280 22.09 -19.65 -17.17
N GLN A 281 23.15 -19.40 -17.92
CA GLN A 281 23.89 -18.14 -17.83
C GLN A 281 23.05 -17.01 -18.42
N LEU A 282 22.82 -15.95 -17.63
CA LEU A 282 22.23 -14.72 -18.12
C LEU A 282 23.25 -13.97 -18.99
N VAL A 283 22.81 -13.52 -20.16
CA VAL A 283 23.65 -12.80 -21.13
C VAL A 283 23.09 -11.40 -21.38
N ASP A 284 21.85 -11.35 -21.88
CA ASP A 284 21.13 -10.11 -22.14
C ASP A 284 20.33 -9.67 -20.91
N MET A 285 20.15 -8.37 -20.74
CA MET A 285 19.24 -7.80 -19.74
C MET A 285 17.95 -7.31 -20.40
N VAL A 286 16.82 -7.61 -19.78
CA VAL A 286 15.50 -7.15 -20.19
C VAL A 286 15.10 -5.95 -19.34
N TYR A 287 14.75 -4.85 -19.99
CA TYR A 287 14.18 -3.68 -19.34
C TYR A 287 12.66 -3.68 -19.42
N LEU A 288 12.04 -3.46 -18.26
CA LEU A 288 10.63 -3.09 -18.16
C LEU A 288 10.51 -1.63 -17.69
N ARG A 289 9.35 -1.02 -17.95
CA ARG A 289 9.02 0.34 -17.53
C ARG A 289 7.64 0.42 -16.91
N ALA A 290 7.47 1.34 -15.97
CA ALA A 290 6.19 1.83 -15.49
C ALA A 290 6.15 3.34 -15.73
N ASP A 291 5.00 3.85 -16.13
CA ASP A 291 4.81 5.24 -16.49
C ASP A 291 3.87 5.89 -15.49
N VAL A 292 3.97 7.22 -15.32
CA VAL A 292 2.97 7.96 -14.57
C VAL A 292 1.60 7.69 -15.20
N ASN A 293 0.66 7.20 -14.40
CA ASN A 293 -0.71 7.05 -14.85
C ASN A 293 -1.29 8.46 -15.03
N ASN A 294 -1.48 8.88 -16.28
CA ASN A 294 -2.29 10.04 -16.61
C ASN A 294 -3.76 9.66 -16.37
N GLU A 295 -4.20 9.66 -15.12
CA GLU A 295 -5.64 9.69 -14.77
C GLU A 295 -6.16 11.13 -14.77
#